data_AF-A0A1F6EY20-F1
#
_entry.id   AF-A0A1F6EY20-F1
#
_cell.length_a   1.000
_cell.length_b   1.000
_cell.length_c   1.000
_cell.angle_alpha   90.00
_cell.angle_beta   90.00
_cell.angle_gamma   90.00
#
_symmetry.space_group_name_H-M   'P 1'
#
loop_
_entity.id
_entity.type
_entity.pdbx_description
1 polymer ?
#
loop_
_entity_poly.entity_id
_entity_poly.type
_entity_poly.pdbx_seq_one_letter_code
_entity_poly.pdbx_strand_id
1 'polypeptide(L)'
;MTLNGTSLIRSVTGVIWLVIAMTLLAELSAPFKTFLAQLAGHHWVGKSILAVIAFGVLYFFFRKSDESKGIWGGVLLVLGSVVVGGLIIVSFFYWHFING
;
A
#
# COMPACT_ATOMS: atom_id res chain seq x y z
N MET A 1 -2.08 -24.44 8.87
CA MET A 1 -1.17 -23.30 8.73
C MET A 1 -1.36 -22.42 9.95
N THR A 2 -0.32 -22.21 10.76
CA THR A 2 -0.34 -21.17 11.78
C THR A 2 -0.22 -19.82 11.08
N LEU A 3 -1.04 -18.84 11.50
CA LEU A 3 -0.94 -17.47 10.98
C LEU A 3 0.40 -16.88 11.45
N ASN A 4 1.21 -16.37 10.52
CA ASN A 4 2.48 -15.74 10.85
C ASN A 4 2.30 -14.22 10.97
N GLY A 5 2.34 -13.70 12.20
CA GLY A 5 2.08 -12.30 12.51
C GLY A 5 3.09 -11.37 11.87
N THR A 6 4.35 -11.79 11.84
CA THR A 6 5.45 -11.06 11.19
C THR A 6 5.23 -10.92 9.68
N SER A 7 4.75 -11.98 9.03
CA SER A 7 4.43 -11.99 7.60
C SER A 7 3.26 -11.06 7.29
N LEU A 8 2.24 -11.07 8.14
CA LEU A 8 1.09 -10.18 8.03
C LEU A 8 1.50 -8.70 8.17
N ILE A 9 2.30 -8.37 9.18
CA ILE A 9 2.81 -7.00 9.39
C ILE A 9 3.57 -6.51 8.16
N ARG A 10 4.49 -7.33 7.63
CA ARG A 10 5.32 -6.95 6.47
C ARG A 10 4.48 -6.81 5.20
N SER A 11 3.53 -7.72 4.96
CA SER A 11 2.67 -7.64 3.79
C SER A 11 1.73 -6.44 3.84
N VAL A 12 1.09 -6.17 5.00
CA VAL A 12 0.25 -4.98 5.20
C VAL A 12 1.04 -3.70 4.99
N THR A 13 2.24 -3.61 5.58
CA THR A 13 3.13 -2.46 5.41
C THR A 13 3.45 -2.23 3.93
N GLY A 14 3.85 -3.27 3.22
CA GLY A 14 4.16 -3.18 1.78
C GLY A 14 2.96 -2.71 0.96
N VAL A 15 1.76 -3.19 1.28
CA VAL A 15 0.51 -2.79 0.61
C VAL A 15 0.17 -1.32 0.88
N ILE A 16 0.37 -0.83 2.11
CA ILE A 16 0.18 0.60 2.43
C ILE A 16 1.04 1.47 1.50
N TRP A 17 2.34 1.17 1.42
CA TRP A 17 3.28 1.92 0.58
C TRP A 17 2.99 1.79 -0.91
N LEU A 18 2.56 0.61 -1.36
CA LEU A 18 2.09 0.42 -2.73
C LEU A 18 0.89 1.31 -3.06
N VAL A 19 -0.12 1.35 -2.18
CA VAL A 19 -1.33 2.18 -2.39
C VAL A 19 -0.97 3.66 -2.43
N ILE A 20 -0.09 4.12 -1.54
CA ILE A 20 0.43 5.50 -1.55
C ILE A 20 1.11 5.79 -2.90
N ALA A 21 2.05 4.95 -3.32
CA ALA A 21 2.78 5.13 -4.57
C ALA A 21 1.85 5.16 -5.79
N MET A 22 0.91 4.22 -5.89
CA MET A 22 -0.08 4.19 -6.98
C MET A 22 -1.00 5.42 -6.97
N THR A 23 -1.32 5.96 -5.79
CA THR A 23 -2.17 7.14 -5.65
C THR A 23 -1.45 8.37 -6.20
N LEU A 24 -0.20 8.60 -5.80
CA LEU A 24 0.61 9.71 -6.30
C LEU A 24 0.91 9.57 -7.81
N LEU A 25 1.29 8.38 -8.26
CA LEU A 25 1.61 8.13 -9.67
C LEU A 25 0.40 8.30 -10.59
N ALA A 26 -0.81 7.98 -10.13
CA ALA A 26 -2.02 8.18 -10.94
C ALA A 26 -2.31 9.67 -11.18
N GLU A 27 -1.90 10.55 -10.27
CA GLU A 27 -2.04 12.00 -10.48
C GLU A 27 -0.90 12.56 -11.34
N LEU A 28 0.30 12.03 -11.21
CA LEU A 28 1.47 12.49 -11.97
C LEU A 28 1.55 11.93 -13.41
N SER A 29 0.83 10.85 -13.72
CA SER A 29 0.92 10.15 -15.00
C SER A 29 -0.45 9.72 -15.51
N ALA A 30 -0.94 10.42 -16.54
CA ALA A 30 -2.17 10.07 -17.24
C ALA A 30 -2.15 8.65 -17.85
N PRO A 31 -1.06 8.17 -18.48
CA PRO A 31 -0.98 6.79 -18.96
C PRO A 31 -1.17 5.76 -17.85
N PHE A 32 -0.57 5.98 -16.67
CA PHE A 32 -0.69 5.07 -15.54
C PHE A 32 -2.12 5.06 -14.97
N LYS A 33 -2.75 6.24 -14.83
CA LYS A 33 -4.16 6.35 -14.43
C LYS A 33 -5.09 5.60 -15.40
N THR A 34 -4.84 5.72 -16.70
CA THR A 34 -5.59 5.02 -17.74
C THR A 34 -5.37 3.51 -17.67
N PHE A 35 -4.14 3.03 -17.48
CA PHE A 35 -3.85 1.61 -17.27
C PHE A 35 -4.66 1.03 -16.09
N LEU A 36 -4.69 1.72 -14.96
CA LEU A 36 -5.48 1.30 -13.80
C LEU A 36 -6.99 1.26 -14.10
N ALA A 37 -7.49 2.20 -14.91
CA ALA A 37 -8.89 2.20 -15.33
C ALA A 37 -9.19 1.05 -16.31
N GLN A 38 -8.29 0.76 -17.26
CA GLN A 38 -8.45 -0.35 -18.20
C GLN A 38 -8.48 -1.71 -17.50
N LEU A 39 -7.73 -1.87 -16.41
CA LEU A 39 -7.72 -3.11 -15.63
C LEU A 39 -9.07 -3.45 -14.98
N ALA A 40 -9.87 -2.44 -14.59
CA ALA A 40 -11.02 -2.64 -13.70
C ALA A 40 -12.23 -1.73 -13.98
N GLY A 41 -12.29 -1.08 -15.14
CA GLY A 41 -13.27 -0.05 -15.49
C GLY A 41 -13.04 1.30 -14.82
N HIS A 42 -12.44 1.34 -13.62
CA HIS A 42 -12.10 2.57 -12.91
C HIS A 42 -10.77 2.48 -12.15
N HIS A 43 -9.98 3.55 -12.18
CA HIS A 43 -8.61 3.59 -11.65
C HIS A 43 -8.49 3.45 -10.12
N TRP A 44 -9.56 3.66 -9.36
CA TRP A 44 -9.61 3.41 -7.90
C TRP A 44 -9.89 1.93 -7.61
N VAL A 45 -10.76 1.29 -8.40
CA VAL A 45 -10.98 -0.17 -8.35
C VAL A 45 -9.72 -0.93 -8.78
N GLY A 46 -9.04 -0.48 -9.84
CA GLY A 46 -7.78 -1.08 -10.30
C GLY A 46 -6.70 -1.10 -9.22
N LYS A 47 -6.57 -0.01 -8.44
CA LYS A 47 -5.67 0.03 -7.27
C LYS A 47 -6.04 -1.02 -6.21
N SER A 48 -7.32 -1.18 -5.90
CA SER A 48 -7.78 -2.18 -4.92
C SER A 48 -7.48 -3.61 -5.35
N ILE A 49 -7.68 -3.94 -6.63
CA ILE A 49 -7.32 -5.26 -7.19
C ILE A 49 -5.81 -5.52 -7.02
N LEU A 50 -4.98 -4.56 -7.44
CA LEU A 50 -3.52 -4.68 -7.29
C LEU A 50 -3.09 -4.78 -5.82
N ALA A 51 -3.75 -4.07 -4.91
CA ALA A 51 -3.47 -4.15 -3.47
C ALA A 51 -3.77 -5.55 -2.92
N VAL A 52 -4.88 -6.17 -3.30
CA VAL A 52 -5.24 -7.54 -2.87
C VAL A 52 -4.24 -8.55 -3.43
N ILE A 53 -3.91 -8.47 -4.72
CA ILE A 53 -2.91 -9.35 -5.34
C ILE A 53 -1.56 -9.18 -4.66
N ALA A 54 -1.10 -7.94 -4.46
CA ALA A 54 0.16 -7.64 -3.80
C ALA A 54 0.18 -8.15 -2.36
N PHE A 55 -0.92 -8.02 -1.62
CA PHE A 55 -1.02 -8.57 -0.27
C PHE A 55 -0.80 -10.09 -0.28
N GLY A 56 -1.46 -10.82 -1.17
CA GLY A 56 -1.31 -12.27 -1.30
C GLY A 56 0.12 -12.67 -1.66
N VAL A 57 0.72 -11.99 -2.64
CA VAL A 57 2.11 -12.21 -3.08
C VAL A 57 3.10 -11.93 -1.95
N LEU A 58 2.99 -10.78 -1.30
CA LEU A 58 3.89 -10.38 -0.21
C LEU A 58 3.73 -11.29 1.00
N TYR A 59 2.49 -11.65 1.37
CA TYR A 59 2.25 -12.59 2.46
C TYR A 59 2.89 -13.95 2.17
N PHE A 60 2.69 -14.48 0.96
CA PHE A 60 3.29 -15.75 0.56
C PHE A 60 4.82 -15.67 0.52
N PHE A 61 5.37 -14.56 0.06
CA PHE A 61 6.82 -14.31 0.05
C PHE A 61 7.40 -14.26 1.48
N PHE A 62 6.72 -13.57 2.39
CA PHE A 62 7.19 -13.43 3.78
C PHE A 62 6.82 -14.60 4.69
N ARG A 63 5.96 -15.55 4.29
CA ARG A 63 5.45 -16.65 5.14
C ARG A 63 6.51 -17.51 5.84
N LYS A 64 7.74 -17.53 5.32
CA LYS A 64 8.89 -18.27 5.88
C LYS A 64 9.72 -17.42 6.87
N SER A 65 9.32 -16.19 7.15
CA SER A 65 10.00 -15.33 8.12
C SER A 65 9.79 -15.89 9.52
N ASP A 66 10.83 -15.86 10.35
CA ASP A 66 10.71 -16.24 11.75
C ASP A 66 9.68 -15.36 12.46
N GLU A 67 8.86 -15.98 13.31
CA GLU A 67 7.90 -15.24 14.12
C GLU A 67 8.65 -14.42 15.17
N SER A 68 8.47 -13.10 15.14
CA SER A 68 9.00 -12.22 16.16
C SER A 68 8.42 -12.57 17.53
N LYS A 69 9.27 -12.57 18.57
CA LYS A 69 8.85 -12.73 19.97
C LYS A 69 7.96 -11.58 20.47
N GLY A 70 7.90 -10.46 19.74
CA GLY A 70 7.08 -9.30 20.07
C GLY A 70 6.38 -8.70 18.84
N ILE A 71 5.05 -8.64 18.89
CA ILE A 71 4.21 -8.09 17.81
C ILE A 71 4.17 -6.56 17.81
N TRP A 72 4.40 -5.93 18.96
CA TRP A 72 4.25 -4.48 19.16
C TRP A 72 5.09 -3.62 18.23
N GLY A 73 6.35 -4.00 17.98
CA GLY A 73 7.21 -3.26 17.05
C GLY A 73 6.65 -3.25 15.62
N GLY A 74 6.05 -4.36 15.19
CA GLY A 74 5.39 -4.45 13.90
C GLY A 74 4.09 -3.66 13.82
N VAL A 75 3.30 -3.66 14.90
CA VAL A 75 2.08 -2.83 15.00
C VAL A 75 2.42 -1.34 14.90
N LEU A 76 3.43 -0.89 15.65
CA LEU A 76 3.93 0.50 15.58
C LEU A 76 4.38 0.86 14.16
N LEU A 77 5.01 -0.05 13.44
CA LEU A 77 5.45 0.16 12.07
C LEU A 77 4.26 0.33 11.10
N VAL A 78 3.21 -0.49 11.26
CA VAL A 78 1.98 -0.35 10.47
C VAL A 78 1.29 0.99 10.77
N LEU A 79 1.11 1.33 12.05
CA LEU A 79 0.50 2.59 12.46
C LEU A 79 1.30 3.79 11.94
N GLY A 80 2.62 3.77 12.09
CA GLY A 80 3.51 4.79 11.56
C GLY A 80 3.40 4.93 10.04
N SER A 81 3.34 3.80 9.31
CA SER A 81 3.16 3.82 7.85
C SER A 81 1.83 4.43 7.43
N VAL A 82 0.74 4.17 8.16
CA VAL A 82 -0.56 4.79 7.89
C VAL A 82 -0.51 6.30 8.13
N VAL A 83 0.03 6.75 9.27
CA VAL A 83 0.10 8.17 9.62
C VAL A 83 0.98 8.93 8.61
N VAL A 84 2.20 8.45 8.38
CA VAL A 84 3.14 9.07 7.44
C VAL A 84 2.57 9.03 6.01
N GLY A 85 2.00 7.90 5.61
CA GLY A 85 1.38 7.75 4.29
C GLY A 85 0.21 8.69 4.06
N GLY A 86 -0.67 8.83 5.05
CA GLY A 86 -1.78 9.78 5.01
C GLY A 86 -1.28 11.22 4.90
N LEU A 87 -0.26 11.59 5.68
CA LEU A 87 0.36 12.92 5.60
C LEU A 87 0.98 13.19 4.23
N ILE A 88 1.62 12.19 3.61
CA ILE A 88 2.18 12.31 2.26
C ILE A 88 1.07 12.57 1.24
N ILE A 89 0.00 11.77 1.26
CA ILE A 89 -1.13 11.91 0.33
C ILE A 89 -1.79 13.29 0.49
N VAL A 90 -2.10 13.69 1.73
CA VAL A 90 -2.73 14.99 2.02
C VAL A 90 -1.83 16.14 1.57
N SER A 91 -0.55 16.12 1.92
CA SER A 91 0.40 17.17 1.55
C SER A 91 0.56 17.26 0.03
N PHE A 92 0.63 16.12 -0.66
CA PHE A 92 0.69 16.07 -2.10
C PHE A 92 -0.54 16.71 -2.75
N PHE A 93 -1.75 16.30 -2.36
CA PHE A 93 -2.97 16.84 -2.95
C PHE A 93 -3.19 18.32 -2.60
N TYR A 94 -2.82 18.75 -1.39
CA TYR A 94 -2.85 20.16 -1.01
C TYR A 94 -1.92 21.00 -1.88
N TRP A 95 -0.67 20.56 -2.02
CA TRP A 95 0.31 21.22 -2.89
C TRP A 95 -0.15 21.22 -4.36
N HIS A 96 -0.65 20.09 -4.85
CA HIS A 96 -1.11 19.94 -6.23
C HIS A 96 -2.33 20.82 -6.53
N PHE A 97 -3.25 20.99 -5.57
CA PHE A 97 -4.40 21.88 -5.72
C PHE A 97 -4.03 23.36 -5.81
N ILE A 98 -2.93 23.77 -5.15
CA ILE A 98 -2.49 25.18 -5.15
C ILE A 98 -1.65 25.52 -6.37
N ASN A 99 -0.88 24.55 -6.89
CA ASN A 99 0.10 24.78 -7.96
C ASN A 99 -0.30 24.18 -9.32
N GLY A 100 -1.35 23.37 -9.37
CA GLY A 100 -1.94 22.80 -10.58
C GLY A 100 -3.18 23.57 -11.00
#